data_AF-A0A8H4PAE5-F1
#
_entry.id   AF-A0A8H4PAE5-F1
#
_cell.length_a   1.000
_cell.length_b   1.000
_cell.length_c   1.000
_cell.angle_alpha   90.00
_cell.angle_beta   90.00
_cell.angle_gamma   90.00
#
_symmetry.space_group_name_H-M   'P 1'
#
loop_
_entity.id
_entity.type
_entity.pdbx_description
1 polymer ?
#
loop_
_entity_poly.entity_id
_entity_poly.type
_entity_poly.pdbx_seq_one_letter_code
_entity_poly.pdbx_strand_id
1 'polypeptide(L)'
;MAETPTGPFELLPNEIILQLVALLPMADVVSFKHATHNLMPVLAERIDPSRYLQSTGPFANSPELLEVMARHGAVLSGSRALEYFVPGSSTHDSDWDFYVPPVLPSIMAVKNALENSGVTFESNLESAARKLREKSAVILSPNQIISIAYEAFFNKSSWSMEQQIVINSVRYMYPALKDMTMHVRENGSVDWMSDLVPIFIREGGRATFLQRDEEITYGYPETIAAKVLSGTARRNGRAVSVQLVVGAIDPRMTSIADGLSQTVFGSILSFYGSHVQCILSKHVALHLYYRLASEKSAFRWQVPEAIRQRAEDAVKKYASRGFRFMTASDKEEEWTFRSTQDSDSFLVELDAREHYLPALSQIKDLRWCHMGEMIQMSSQPRTVDSRHELLRFGILSR
;
A
#
# COMPACT_ATOMS: atom_id res chain seq x y z
N MET A 1 -1.92 31.30 28.22
CA MET A 1 -1.43 30.23 29.11
C MET A 1 -2.61 29.34 29.42
N ALA A 2 -2.58 28.08 28.98
CA ALA A 2 -3.68 27.16 29.23
C ALA A 2 -3.45 26.46 30.58
N GLU A 3 -4.12 26.94 31.63
CA GLU A 3 -4.13 26.27 32.93
C GLU A 3 -5.13 25.13 32.91
N THR A 4 -4.65 23.90 32.97
CA THR A 4 -5.50 22.73 33.29
C THR A 4 -5.59 22.55 34.80
N PRO A 5 -6.71 22.01 35.33
CA PRO A 5 -6.94 21.83 36.77
C PRO A 5 -5.94 20.91 37.50
N THR A 6 -4.99 20.31 36.78
CA THR A 6 -3.93 19.44 37.29
C THR A 6 -2.52 20.06 37.26
N GLY A 7 -2.39 21.36 36.94
CA GLY A 7 -1.11 22.08 36.82
C GLY A 7 -0.66 22.31 35.37
N PRO A 8 0.40 23.11 35.14
CA PRO A 8 0.90 23.38 33.79
C PRO A 8 1.49 22.12 33.16
N PHE A 9 1.03 21.78 31.94
CA PHE A 9 1.58 20.68 31.12
C PHE A 9 3.09 20.82 30.87
N GLU A 10 3.60 22.05 30.94
CA GLU A 10 5.01 22.44 30.83
C GLU A 10 5.90 21.92 31.98
N LEU A 11 5.32 21.43 33.08
CA LEU A 11 6.06 20.85 34.21
C LEU A 11 6.41 19.37 34.00
N LEU A 12 5.82 18.70 33.00
CA LEU A 12 6.15 17.32 32.69
C LEU A 12 7.48 17.26 31.92
N PRO A 13 8.37 16.29 32.23
CA PRO A 13 9.53 16.01 31.40
C PRO A 13 9.13 15.73 29.96
N ASN A 14 9.93 16.19 29.00
CA ASN A 14 9.68 16.02 27.57
C ASN A 14 9.49 14.54 27.19
N GLU A 15 10.17 13.63 27.89
CA GLU A 15 10.07 12.18 27.69
C GLU A 15 8.67 11.65 28.03
N ILE A 16 8.04 12.17 29.09
CA ILE A 16 6.67 11.79 29.47
C ILE A 16 5.68 12.35 28.46
N ILE A 17 5.87 13.60 28.04
CA ILE A 17 5.04 14.23 27.02
C ILE A 17 5.13 13.45 25.70
N LEU A 18 6.33 13.04 25.28
CA LEU A 18 6.56 12.19 24.11
C LEU A 18 5.77 10.87 24.20
N GLN A 19 5.80 10.20 25.36
CA GLN A 19 5.06 8.95 25.55
C GLN A 19 3.54 9.16 25.48
N LEU A 20 3.03 10.23 26.08
CA LEU A 20 1.60 10.56 26.04
C LEU A 20 1.15 10.90 24.61
N VAL A 21 1.91 11.76 23.92
CA VAL A 21 1.63 12.19 22.55
C VAL A 21 1.70 11.01 21.56
N ALA A 22 2.57 10.02 21.80
CA ALA A 22 2.64 8.82 20.99
C ALA A 22 1.35 7.97 21.02
N LEU A 23 0.55 8.08 22.08
CA LEU A 23 -0.71 7.36 22.24
C LEU A 23 -1.92 8.09 21.63
N LEU A 24 -1.75 9.36 21.26
CA LEU A 24 -2.84 10.17 20.72
C LEU A 24 -3.09 9.89 19.24
N PRO A 25 -4.36 9.84 18.80
CA PRO A 25 -4.74 9.92 17.40
C PRO A 25 -4.17 11.20 16.75
N MET A 26 -3.87 11.12 15.45
CA MET A 26 -3.18 12.21 14.74
C MET A 26 -3.97 13.52 14.74
N ALA A 27 -5.30 13.48 14.66
CA ALA A 27 -6.13 14.69 14.75
C ALA A 27 -5.98 15.41 16.09
N ASP A 28 -5.80 14.67 17.19
CA ASP A 28 -5.60 15.23 18.52
C ASP A 28 -4.20 15.83 18.64
N VAL A 29 -3.18 15.17 18.08
CA VAL A 29 -1.81 15.70 18.03
C VAL A 29 -1.76 17.02 17.24
N VAL A 30 -2.41 17.06 16.07
CA VAL A 30 -2.49 18.27 15.24
C VAL A 30 -3.26 19.37 15.98
N SER A 31 -4.40 19.05 16.59
CA SER A 31 -5.19 20.01 17.38
C SER A 31 -4.38 20.56 18.56
N PHE A 32 -3.63 19.69 19.24
CA PHE A 32 -2.79 20.08 20.37
C PHE A 32 -1.61 20.96 19.92
N LYS A 33 -1.03 20.69 18.75
CA LYS A 33 0.02 21.53 18.15
C LYS A 33 -0.48 22.95 17.87
N HIS A 34 -1.72 23.07 17.36
CA HIS A 34 -2.35 24.37 17.15
C HIS A 34 -2.68 25.08 18.47
N ALA A 35 -3.25 24.36 19.44
CA ALA A 35 -3.59 24.90 20.76
C ALA A 35 -2.37 25.40 21.55
N THR A 36 -1.20 24.81 21.30
CA THR A 36 0.08 25.19 21.91
C THR A 36 0.87 26.20 21.08
N HIS A 37 0.28 26.74 20.00
CA HIS A 37 0.93 27.69 19.09
C HIS A 37 2.29 27.21 18.56
N ASN A 38 2.43 25.90 18.33
CA ASN A 38 3.68 25.25 17.90
C ASN A 38 4.85 25.34 18.90
N LEU A 39 4.60 25.67 20.17
CA LEU A 39 5.65 25.81 21.18
C LEU A 39 6.22 24.48 21.69
N MET A 40 5.62 23.35 21.32
CA MET A 40 6.03 22.01 21.76
C MET A 40 6.65 21.21 20.59
N PRO A 41 8.00 21.11 20.49
CA PRO A 41 8.68 20.44 19.39
C PRO A 41 8.31 18.95 19.24
N VAL A 42 8.03 18.28 20.36
CA VAL A 42 7.54 16.90 20.42
C VAL A 42 6.32 16.65 19.53
N LEU A 43 5.40 17.61 19.43
CA LEU A 43 4.21 17.47 18.57
C LEU A 43 4.60 17.50 17.08
N ALA A 44 5.61 18.29 16.71
CA ALA A 44 6.14 18.28 15.35
C ALA A 44 6.85 16.96 15.03
N GLU A 45 7.61 16.40 15.97
CA GLU A 45 8.27 15.10 15.79
C GLU A 45 7.26 13.96 15.61
N ARG A 46 6.14 13.97 16.33
CA ARG A 46 5.06 12.97 16.19
C ARG A 46 4.37 13.01 14.83
N ILE A 47 4.30 14.19 14.20
CA ILE A 47 3.71 14.42 12.87
C ILE A 47 4.71 14.11 11.76
N ASP A 48 6.01 14.15 12.01
CA ASP A 48 7.03 13.91 10.97
C ASP A 48 7.06 12.42 10.54
N PRO A 49 6.73 12.09 9.27
CA PRO A 49 6.78 10.72 8.79
C PRO A 49 8.18 10.12 8.85
N SER A 50 9.22 10.93 8.67
CA SER A 50 10.61 10.47 8.73
C SER A 50 10.94 9.99 10.13
N ARG A 51 10.53 10.75 11.15
CA ARG A 51 10.66 10.34 12.56
C ARG A 51 9.81 9.13 12.87
N TYR A 52 8.59 9.03 12.32
CA TYR A 52 7.76 7.84 12.48
C TYR A 52 8.45 6.59 11.91
N LEU A 53 8.95 6.63 10.68
CA LEU A 53 9.66 5.51 10.04
C LEU A 53 10.95 5.14 10.78
N GLN A 54 11.71 6.13 11.25
CA GLN A 54 12.96 5.90 11.96
C GLN A 54 12.74 5.33 13.37
N SER A 55 11.73 5.83 14.09
CA SER A 55 11.44 5.40 15.45
C SER A 55 10.70 4.07 15.51
N THR A 56 9.83 3.77 14.54
CA THR A 56 8.96 2.57 14.54
C THR A 56 9.30 1.54 13.47
N GLY A 57 10.01 1.91 12.41
CA GLY A 57 10.38 1.02 11.31
C GLY A 57 11.80 0.47 11.43
N PRO A 58 12.15 -0.52 10.60
CA PRO A 58 13.50 -1.06 10.48
C PRO A 58 14.42 -0.21 9.57
N PHE A 59 14.05 1.03 9.23
CA PHE A 59 14.68 1.79 8.15
C PHE A 59 15.79 2.70 8.68
N ALA A 60 17.04 2.42 8.29
CA ALA A 60 18.19 3.20 8.72
C ALA A 60 18.22 4.62 8.12
N ASN A 61 17.68 4.81 6.91
CA ASN A 61 17.71 6.07 6.18
C ASN A 61 16.31 6.52 5.73
N SER A 62 15.43 6.73 6.71
CA SER A 62 14.05 7.18 6.47
C SER A 62 13.91 8.49 5.68
N PRO A 63 14.76 9.52 5.87
CA PRO A 63 14.68 10.75 5.09
C PRO A 63 14.88 10.53 3.58
N GLU A 64 15.90 9.76 3.20
CA GLU A 64 16.17 9.47 1.78
C GLU A 64 15.10 8.56 1.18
N LEU A 65 14.63 7.57 1.95
CA LEU A 65 13.52 6.71 1.52
C LEU A 65 12.27 7.53 1.18
N LEU A 66 11.87 8.45 2.06
CA LEU A 66 10.71 9.31 1.84
C LEU A 66 10.90 10.28 0.67
N GLU A 67 12.12 10.79 0.47
CA GLU A 67 12.46 11.61 -0.68
C GLU A 67 12.27 10.86 -2.00
N VAL A 68 12.79 9.63 -2.09
CA VAL A 68 12.63 8.78 -3.28
C VAL A 68 11.17 8.41 -3.48
N MET A 69 10.46 8.02 -2.41
CA MET A 69 9.03 7.74 -2.48
C MET A 69 8.24 8.91 -3.06
N ALA A 70 8.49 10.13 -2.58
CA ALA A 70 7.83 11.34 -3.04
C ALA A 70 8.12 11.68 -4.51
N ARG A 71 9.33 11.45 -5.01
CA ARG A 71 9.66 11.68 -6.43
C ARG A 71 8.99 10.66 -7.35
N HIS A 72 8.73 9.47 -6.84
CA HIS A 72 8.26 8.33 -7.63
C HIS A 72 6.78 7.99 -7.40
N GLY A 73 6.05 8.80 -6.62
CA GLY A 73 4.63 8.60 -6.36
C GLY A 73 4.32 7.41 -5.45
N ALA A 74 5.30 6.93 -4.68
CA ALA A 74 5.12 5.83 -3.75
C ALA A 74 4.65 6.31 -2.37
N VAL A 75 3.88 5.48 -1.68
CA VAL A 75 3.34 5.77 -0.35
C VAL A 75 3.41 4.54 0.55
N LEU A 76 3.44 4.76 1.86
CA LEU A 76 3.16 3.72 2.84
C LEU A 76 1.64 3.63 3.04
N SER A 77 1.10 2.42 3.13
CA SER A 77 -0.32 2.18 3.46
C SER A 77 -0.47 0.98 4.40
N GLY A 78 -1.71 0.53 4.60
CA GLY A 78 -2.03 -0.64 5.43
C GLY A 78 -1.84 -0.39 6.92
N SER A 79 -1.43 -1.44 7.64
CA SER A 79 -1.48 -1.45 9.12
C SER A 79 -0.53 -0.44 9.78
N ARG A 80 0.64 -0.19 9.19
CA ARG A 80 1.63 0.76 9.71
C ARG A 80 1.25 2.20 9.38
N ALA A 81 0.70 2.47 8.20
CA ALA A 81 0.10 3.78 7.95
C ALA A 81 -1.06 4.06 8.91
N LEU A 82 -1.92 3.06 9.18
CA LEU A 82 -3.01 3.22 10.14
C LEU A 82 -2.50 3.47 11.57
N GLU A 83 -1.41 2.83 12.00
CA GLU A 83 -0.77 3.10 13.30
C GLU A 83 -0.33 4.56 13.45
N TYR A 84 0.18 5.18 12.37
CA TYR A 84 0.54 6.59 12.38
C TYR A 84 -0.67 7.49 12.69
N PHE A 85 -1.86 7.17 12.15
CA PHE A 85 -3.10 7.93 12.38
C PHE A 85 -3.78 7.58 13.70
N VAL A 86 -3.89 6.28 14.00
CA VAL A 86 -4.67 5.73 15.11
C VAL A 86 -3.78 4.72 15.84
N PRO A 87 -3.06 5.14 16.91
CA PRO A 87 -2.20 4.24 17.68
C PRO A 87 -2.90 2.97 18.17
N GLY A 88 -2.13 1.89 18.32
CA GLY A 88 -2.64 0.57 18.70
C GLY A 88 -3.43 -0.13 17.59
N SER A 89 -3.17 0.20 16.32
CA SER A 89 -3.79 -0.44 15.15
C SER A 89 -2.87 -1.47 14.49
N SER A 90 -1.60 -1.50 14.87
CA SER A 90 -0.59 -2.45 14.43
C SER A 90 0.06 -3.18 15.61
N THR A 91 0.77 -4.25 15.32
CA THR A 91 1.58 -5.02 16.27
C THR A 91 3.04 -5.04 15.82
N HIS A 92 3.95 -5.56 16.64
CA HIS A 92 5.35 -5.70 16.23
C HIS A 92 5.52 -6.60 15.00
N ASP A 93 4.65 -7.60 14.82
CA ASP A 93 4.64 -8.51 13.66
C ASP A 93 3.93 -7.96 12.43
N SER A 94 3.43 -6.73 12.48
CA SER A 94 2.73 -6.15 11.31
C SER A 94 3.72 -5.72 10.23
N ASP A 95 3.44 -6.16 9.00
CA ASP A 95 4.19 -5.86 7.78
C ASP A 95 4.21 -4.36 7.44
N TRP A 96 5.24 -3.96 6.71
CA TRP A 96 5.35 -2.62 6.11
C TRP A 96 5.00 -2.69 4.63
N ASP A 97 3.87 -2.12 4.25
CA ASP A 97 3.34 -2.18 2.88
C ASP A 97 3.55 -0.85 2.16
N PHE A 98 4.53 -0.81 1.25
CA PHE A 98 4.79 0.31 0.35
C PHE A 98 4.09 0.08 -0.97
N TYR A 99 3.43 1.10 -1.50
CA TYR A 99 2.74 1.05 -2.78
C TYR A 99 3.46 1.96 -3.75
N VAL A 100 3.78 1.48 -4.95
CA VAL A 100 4.48 2.23 -5.99
C VAL A 100 3.72 2.15 -7.31
N PRO A 101 3.70 3.21 -8.14
CA PRO A 101 3.15 3.12 -9.48
C PRO A 101 3.84 2.02 -10.31
N PRO A 102 3.12 1.34 -11.24
CA PRO A 102 3.67 0.35 -12.18
C PRO A 102 4.56 0.95 -13.29
N VAL A 103 5.45 1.85 -12.90
CA VAL A 103 6.43 2.49 -13.77
C VAL A 103 7.79 1.93 -13.38
N LEU A 104 8.44 1.19 -14.29
CA LEU A 104 9.68 0.46 -13.99
C LEU A 104 10.77 1.34 -13.34
N PRO A 105 11.08 2.55 -13.84
CA PRO A 105 11.98 3.48 -13.14
C PRO A 105 11.58 3.76 -11.68
N SER A 106 10.28 3.95 -11.40
CA SER A 106 9.78 4.17 -10.05
C SER A 106 9.91 2.94 -9.16
N ILE A 107 9.59 1.76 -9.69
CA ILE A 107 9.74 0.49 -8.97
C ILE A 107 11.21 0.29 -8.59
N MET A 108 12.13 0.45 -9.54
CA MET A 108 13.57 0.28 -9.30
C MET A 108 14.12 1.30 -8.30
N ALA A 109 13.75 2.57 -8.44
CA ALA A 109 14.21 3.61 -7.53
C ALA A 109 13.76 3.37 -6.09
N VAL A 110 12.47 3.06 -5.89
CA VAL A 110 11.92 2.81 -4.55
C VAL A 110 12.46 1.50 -3.96
N LYS A 111 12.61 0.46 -4.77
CA LYS A 111 13.26 -0.80 -4.34
C LYS A 111 14.68 -0.52 -3.85
N ASN A 112 15.50 0.18 -4.63
CA ASN A 112 16.88 0.49 -4.25
C ASN A 112 16.94 1.36 -2.98
N ALA A 113 16.02 2.32 -2.81
CA ALA A 113 15.94 3.13 -1.60
C ALA A 113 15.57 2.31 -0.35
N LEU A 114 14.69 1.32 -0.50
CA LEU A 114 14.37 0.36 0.56
C LEU A 114 15.60 -0.51 0.88
N GLU A 115 16.35 -0.97 -0.12
CA GLU A 115 17.58 -1.73 0.08
C GLU A 115 18.65 -0.92 0.82
N ASN A 116 18.88 0.32 0.40
CA ASN A 116 19.76 1.27 1.07
C ASN A 116 19.30 1.60 2.50
N SER A 117 18.00 1.43 2.79
CA SER A 117 17.43 1.59 4.13
C SER A 117 17.51 0.34 5.00
N GLY A 118 18.09 -0.76 4.50
CA GLY A 118 18.30 -2.01 5.24
C GLY A 118 17.30 -3.14 4.93
N VAL A 119 16.51 -3.01 3.86
CA VAL A 119 15.63 -4.09 3.39
C VAL A 119 16.43 -5.04 2.49
N THR A 120 16.22 -6.35 2.66
CA THR A 120 16.72 -7.38 1.75
C THR A 120 15.54 -8.03 1.07
N PHE A 121 15.40 -7.81 -0.25
CA PHE A 121 14.34 -8.44 -1.05
C PHE A 121 14.67 -9.90 -1.34
N GLU A 122 13.67 -10.77 -1.18
CA GLU A 122 13.72 -12.20 -1.50
C GLU A 122 13.33 -12.39 -2.98
N SER A 123 14.04 -13.25 -3.71
CA SER A 123 13.63 -13.59 -5.08
C SER A 123 12.37 -14.46 -5.09
N ASN A 124 11.63 -14.49 -6.20
CA ASN A 124 10.46 -15.38 -6.31
C ASN A 124 10.85 -16.87 -6.17
N LEU A 125 12.05 -17.23 -6.63
CA LEU A 125 12.62 -18.56 -6.47
C LEU A 125 12.96 -18.87 -5.01
N GLU A 126 13.64 -17.97 -4.32
CA GLU A 126 13.94 -18.12 -2.89
C GLU A 126 12.66 -18.26 -2.06
N SER A 127 11.67 -17.41 -2.32
CA SER A 127 10.38 -17.44 -1.63
C SER A 127 9.62 -18.74 -1.87
N ALA A 128 9.63 -19.23 -3.12
CA ALA A 128 9.01 -20.50 -3.48
C ALA A 128 9.71 -21.68 -2.79
N ALA A 129 11.05 -21.70 -2.82
CA ALA A 129 11.86 -22.73 -2.19
C ALA A 129 11.66 -22.77 -0.67
N ARG A 130 11.61 -21.60 -0.02
CA ARG A 130 11.33 -21.51 1.42
C ARG A 130 9.93 -22.02 1.77
N LYS A 131 8.89 -21.63 1.02
CA LYS A 131 7.52 -22.15 1.23
C LYS A 131 7.46 -23.66 1.04
N LEU A 132 8.14 -24.19 0.02
CA LEU A 132 8.24 -25.62 -0.21
C LEU A 132 8.90 -26.33 0.98
N ARG A 133 9.98 -25.76 1.54
CA ARG A 133 10.68 -26.27 2.72
C ARG A 133 9.82 -26.22 4.00
N GLU A 134 9.12 -25.12 4.22
CA GLU A 134 8.37 -24.87 5.47
C GLU A 134 6.98 -25.51 5.50
N LYS A 135 6.34 -25.64 4.34
CA LYS A 135 4.94 -26.08 4.22
C LYS A 135 4.78 -27.34 3.39
N SER A 136 5.88 -27.96 2.94
CA SER A 136 5.90 -29.11 2.03
C SER A 136 5.17 -28.91 0.71
N ALA A 137 4.81 -27.66 0.38
CA ALA A 137 4.09 -27.31 -0.84
C ALA A 137 4.17 -25.81 -1.16
N VAL A 138 4.02 -25.48 -2.44
CA VAL A 138 3.92 -24.10 -2.92
C VAL A 138 3.00 -24.00 -4.14
N ILE A 139 2.19 -22.95 -4.18
CA ILE A 139 1.43 -22.55 -5.37
C ILE A 139 2.18 -21.41 -6.05
N LEU A 140 2.41 -21.53 -7.35
CA LEU A 140 3.01 -20.50 -8.18
C LEU A 140 1.97 -19.93 -9.14
N SER A 141 1.80 -18.62 -9.08
CA SER A 141 1.06 -17.85 -10.09
C SER A 141 1.83 -17.78 -11.42
N PRO A 142 1.17 -17.48 -12.56
CA PRO A 142 1.81 -17.25 -13.87
C PRO A 142 3.01 -16.31 -13.79
N ASN A 143 2.87 -15.26 -13.01
CA ASN A 143 3.86 -14.24 -12.77
C ASN A 143 5.13 -14.76 -12.06
N GLN A 144 4.93 -15.55 -11.01
CA GLN A 144 6.03 -16.20 -10.31
C GLN A 144 6.72 -17.25 -11.18
N ILE A 145 5.95 -17.98 -12.00
CA ILE A 145 6.48 -18.94 -12.98
C ILE A 145 7.45 -18.25 -13.94
N ILE A 146 7.04 -17.13 -14.55
CA ILE A 146 7.90 -16.35 -15.46
C ILE A 146 9.15 -15.84 -14.73
N SER A 147 8.97 -15.25 -13.55
CA SER A 147 10.09 -14.69 -12.78
C SER A 147 11.11 -15.76 -12.40
N ILE A 148 10.67 -16.95 -12.00
CA ILE A 148 11.54 -18.08 -11.66
C ILE A 148 12.25 -18.60 -12.90
N ALA A 149 11.56 -18.73 -14.03
CA ALA A 149 12.16 -19.17 -15.29
C ALA A 149 13.24 -18.20 -15.77
N TYR A 150 12.96 -16.90 -15.71
CA TYR A 150 13.92 -15.84 -16.03
C TYR A 150 15.17 -15.92 -15.14
N GLU A 151 14.99 -15.98 -13.82
CA GLU A 151 16.08 -16.09 -12.85
C GLU A 151 16.93 -17.34 -13.10
N ALA A 152 16.29 -18.50 -13.28
CA ALA A 152 16.96 -19.77 -13.53
C ALA A 152 17.68 -19.85 -14.89
N PHE A 153 17.30 -19.00 -15.85
CA PHE A 153 17.92 -18.93 -17.17
C PHE A 153 19.15 -18.04 -17.17
N PHE A 154 19.05 -16.82 -16.61
CA PHE A 154 20.13 -15.83 -16.66
C PHE A 154 21.12 -15.96 -15.50
N ASN A 155 20.70 -16.47 -14.34
CA ASN A 155 21.58 -16.62 -13.19
C ASN A 155 22.20 -18.03 -13.17
N LYS A 156 23.53 -18.11 -13.27
CA LYS A 156 24.30 -19.35 -13.12
C LYS A 156 24.79 -19.49 -11.67
N SER A 157 23.85 -19.69 -10.76
CA SER A 157 24.12 -19.89 -9.32
C SER A 157 24.07 -21.36 -8.92
N SER A 158 24.75 -21.70 -7.81
CA SER A 158 24.56 -22.99 -7.13
C SER A 158 23.24 -22.96 -6.37
N TRP A 159 22.20 -23.57 -6.95
CA TRP A 159 20.87 -23.62 -6.35
C TRP A 159 20.78 -24.65 -5.23
N SER A 160 20.10 -24.31 -4.14
CA SER A 160 19.69 -25.27 -3.10
C SER A 160 18.78 -26.36 -3.65
N MET A 161 18.62 -27.45 -2.91
CA MET A 161 17.79 -28.59 -3.33
C MET A 161 16.34 -28.15 -3.62
N GLU A 162 15.75 -27.35 -2.74
CA GLU A 162 14.37 -26.86 -2.92
C GLU A 162 14.24 -25.90 -4.10
N GLN A 163 15.25 -25.05 -4.34
CA GLN A 163 15.28 -24.19 -5.54
C GLN A 163 15.36 -25.04 -6.81
N GLN A 164 16.19 -26.09 -6.83
CA GLN A 164 16.27 -27.01 -7.96
C GLN A 164 14.95 -27.72 -8.20
N ILE A 165 14.26 -28.17 -7.15
CA ILE A 165 12.93 -28.76 -7.25
C ILE A 165 11.97 -27.78 -7.93
N VAL A 166 11.89 -26.54 -7.45
CA VAL A 166 11.01 -25.51 -8.02
C VAL A 166 11.34 -25.23 -9.50
N ILE A 167 12.61 -25.03 -9.83
CA ILE A 167 13.08 -24.77 -11.21
C ILE A 167 12.70 -25.94 -12.13
N ASN A 168 12.98 -27.17 -11.69
CA ASN A 168 12.71 -28.37 -12.49
C ASN A 168 11.21 -28.58 -12.69
N SER A 169 10.39 -28.34 -11.66
CA SER A 169 8.94 -28.38 -11.77
C SER A 169 8.42 -27.34 -12.77
N VAL A 170 8.90 -26.09 -12.73
CA VAL A 170 8.51 -25.06 -13.71
C VAL A 170 8.89 -25.49 -15.14
N ARG A 171 10.12 -25.94 -15.35
CA ARG A 171 10.62 -26.40 -16.67
C ARG A 171 9.93 -27.66 -17.19
N TYR A 172 9.44 -28.52 -16.29
CA TYR A 172 8.66 -29.70 -16.64
C TYR A 172 7.25 -29.31 -17.09
N MET A 173 6.58 -28.44 -16.34
CA MET A 173 5.22 -27.98 -16.66
C MET A 173 5.19 -27.08 -17.90
N TYR A 174 6.24 -26.28 -18.12
CA TYR A 174 6.36 -25.34 -19.23
C TYR A 174 7.72 -25.48 -19.93
N PRO A 175 7.88 -26.47 -20.84
CA PRO A 175 9.15 -26.71 -21.54
C PRO A 175 9.65 -25.51 -22.34
N ALA A 176 8.75 -24.67 -22.87
CA ALA A 176 9.09 -23.44 -23.58
C ALA A 176 9.91 -22.47 -22.72
N LEU A 177 9.71 -22.45 -21.40
CA LEU A 177 10.42 -21.58 -20.46
C LEU A 177 11.86 -22.06 -20.15
N LYS A 178 12.31 -23.17 -20.74
CA LYS A 178 13.72 -23.59 -20.64
C LYS A 178 14.66 -22.66 -21.40
N ASP A 179 14.18 -22.06 -22.49
CA ASP A 179 14.90 -21.07 -23.26
C ASP A 179 14.11 -19.76 -23.27
N MET A 180 14.56 -18.80 -22.47
CA MET A 180 13.88 -17.52 -22.35
C MET A 180 14.28 -16.52 -23.45
N THR A 181 15.26 -16.83 -24.31
CA THR A 181 15.78 -15.86 -25.31
C THR A 181 14.70 -15.35 -26.26
N MET A 182 13.83 -16.23 -26.74
CA MET A 182 12.71 -15.89 -27.63
C MET A 182 11.58 -15.11 -26.94
N HIS A 183 11.60 -15.05 -25.60
CA HIS A 183 10.59 -14.37 -24.80
C HIS A 183 11.13 -13.10 -24.13
N VAL A 184 12.39 -12.73 -24.34
CA VAL A 184 12.97 -11.53 -23.72
C VAL A 184 13.19 -10.47 -24.79
N ARG A 185 12.56 -9.31 -24.60
CA ARG A 185 12.72 -8.13 -25.45
C ARG A 185 14.10 -7.51 -25.24
N GLU A 186 14.53 -6.67 -26.18
CA GLU A 186 15.81 -5.95 -26.12
C GLU A 186 15.98 -5.09 -24.85
N ASN A 187 14.89 -4.58 -24.30
CA ASN A 187 14.89 -3.82 -23.05
C ASN A 187 14.94 -4.69 -21.77
N GLY A 188 15.09 -6.01 -21.92
CA GLY A 188 15.13 -6.98 -20.82
C GLY A 188 13.78 -7.42 -20.28
N SER A 189 12.66 -6.87 -20.76
CA SER A 189 11.32 -7.29 -20.34
C SER A 189 10.91 -8.61 -21.01
N VAL A 190 10.14 -9.44 -20.31
CA VAL A 190 9.62 -10.69 -20.87
C VAL A 190 8.32 -10.41 -21.65
N ASP A 191 8.22 -10.92 -22.87
CA ASP A 191 7.03 -10.93 -23.70
C ASP A 191 5.87 -11.65 -23.00
N TRP A 192 4.66 -11.20 -23.31
CA TRP A 192 3.47 -11.71 -22.66
C TRP A 192 3.18 -13.16 -23.05
N MET A 193 2.79 -13.96 -22.06
CA MET A 193 2.45 -15.38 -22.22
C MET A 193 1.07 -15.65 -21.62
N SER A 194 0.01 -15.63 -22.45
CA SER A 194 -1.38 -15.95 -22.04
C SER A 194 -1.55 -17.32 -21.41
N ASP A 195 -0.73 -18.27 -21.86
CA ASP A 195 -1.07 -19.68 -21.75
C ASP A 195 -0.60 -20.29 -20.42
N LEU A 196 -0.06 -19.45 -19.53
CA LEU A 196 0.39 -19.86 -18.21
C LEU A 196 -0.79 -19.96 -17.24
N VAL A 197 -0.86 -21.10 -16.57
CA VAL A 197 -1.88 -21.45 -15.57
C VAL A 197 -1.14 -21.62 -14.24
N PRO A 198 -1.73 -21.23 -13.10
CA PRO A 198 -1.12 -21.51 -11.80
C PRO A 198 -0.78 -22.99 -11.63
N ILE A 199 0.40 -23.27 -11.06
CA ILE A 199 0.84 -24.63 -10.74
C ILE A 199 0.98 -24.82 -9.24
N PHE A 200 0.69 -26.03 -8.79
CA PHE A 200 0.91 -26.48 -7.42
C PHE A 200 2.07 -27.47 -7.41
N ILE A 201 3.08 -27.22 -6.58
CA ILE A 201 4.27 -28.05 -6.42
C ILE A 201 4.27 -28.62 -5.00
N ARG A 202 4.36 -29.95 -4.88
CA ARG A 202 4.54 -30.64 -3.59
C ARG A 202 6.01 -30.97 -3.35
N GLU A 203 6.32 -31.25 -2.09
CA GLU A 203 7.58 -31.87 -1.68
C GLU A 203 7.91 -33.08 -2.58
N GLY A 204 9.15 -33.16 -3.08
CA GLY A 204 9.58 -34.14 -4.08
C GLY A 204 9.38 -33.71 -5.55
N GLY A 205 8.84 -32.52 -5.81
CA GLY A 205 8.81 -31.91 -7.15
C GLY A 205 7.66 -32.31 -8.05
N ARG A 206 6.67 -33.04 -7.51
CA ARG A 206 5.43 -33.34 -8.24
C ARG A 206 4.63 -32.04 -8.41
N ALA A 207 4.50 -31.61 -9.66
CA ALA A 207 3.74 -30.43 -10.04
C ALA A 207 2.45 -30.79 -10.76
N THR A 208 1.38 -30.04 -10.50
CA THR A 208 0.07 -30.19 -11.17
C THR A 208 -0.50 -28.81 -11.52
N PHE A 209 -1.23 -28.71 -12.63
CA PHE A 209 -2.05 -27.53 -12.90
C PHE A 209 -3.17 -27.44 -11.86
N LEU A 210 -3.45 -26.24 -11.38
CA LEU A 210 -4.68 -25.98 -10.64
C LEU A 210 -5.83 -25.93 -11.66
N GLN A 211 -6.80 -26.84 -11.56
CA GLN A 211 -7.98 -26.84 -12.43
C GLN A 211 -8.77 -25.55 -12.24
N ARG A 212 -9.15 -24.91 -13.36
CA ARG A 212 -10.10 -23.80 -13.38
C ARG A 212 -11.52 -24.35 -13.14
N ASP A 213 -11.84 -24.74 -11.91
CA ASP A 213 -13.24 -25.02 -11.57
C ASP A 213 -13.90 -23.76 -11.00
N GLU A 214 -14.92 -23.32 -11.73
CA GLU A 214 -16.00 -22.35 -11.43
C GLU A 214 -15.63 -20.86 -11.25
N GLU A 215 -16.11 -20.06 -12.21
CA GLU A 215 -16.26 -18.59 -12.19
C GLU A 215 -15.02 -17.74 -11.86
N ILE A 216 -14.16 -17.52 -12.86
CA ILE A 216 -13.38 -16.27 -12.97
C ILE A 216 -14.06 -15.41 -14.04
N THR A 217 -15.26 -14.94 -13.73
CA THR A 217 -15.85 -13.78 -14.39
C THR A 217 -15.58 -12.58 -13.48
N TYR A 218 -15.20 -11.45 -14.07
CA TYR A 218 -14.79 -10.18 -13.46
C TYR A 218 -13.28 -10.00 -13.23
N GLY A 219 -12.70 -9.38 -14.26
CA GLY A 219 -11.31 -8.95 -14.30
C GLY A 219 -10.99 -7.87 -13.29
N TYR A 220 -10.06 -8.19 -12.42
CA TYR A 220 -9.13 -7.23 -11.85
C TYR A 220 -8.14 -6.84 -12.97
N PRO A 221 -7.64 -5.59 -13.06
CA PRO A 221 -6.70 -5.24 -14.13
C PRO A 221 -5.44 -6.11 -14.05
N GLU A 222 -5.27 -6.94 -15.06
CA GLU A 222 -4.14 -7.83 -15.30
C GLU A 222 -2.97 -7.02 -15.88
N THR A 223 -2.11 -6.42 -15.04
CA THR A 223 -0.80 -5.92 -15.50
C THR A 223 0.33 -6.10 -14.46
N ILE A 224 1.40 -6.77 -14.94
CA ILE A 224 2.78 -6.95 -14.45
C ILE A 224 3.09 -8.04 -13.38
N ALA A 225 4.10 -8.83 -13.75
CA ALA A 225 4.42 -10.16 -13.28
C ALA A 225 5.20 -10.31 -11.95
N ALA A 226 5.10 -9.32 -11.07
CA ALA A 226 5.32 -9.49 -9.63
C ALA A 226 4.65 -8.30 -8.92
N LYS A 227 3.35 -8.42 -8.62
CA LYS A 227 2.57 -7.35 -7.96
C LYS A 227 3.12 -7.00 -6.57
N VAL A 228 3.90 -7.88 -5.95
CA VAL A 228 4.46 -7.69 -4.62
C VAL A 228 5.89 -8.22 -4.59
N LEU A 229 6.86 -7.35 -4.34
CA LEU A 229 8.22 -7.75 -3.97
C LEU A 229 8.27 -7.89 -2.45
N SER A 230 8.56 -9.10 -1.97
CA SER A 230 8.67 -9.38 -0.54
C SER A 230 10.12 -9.21 -0.10
N GLY A 231 10.32 -8.50 1.00
CA GLY A 231 11.61 -8.29 1.61
C GLY A 231 11.54 -8.41 3.13
N THR A 232 12.72 -8.47 3.74
CA THR A 232 12.86 -8.51 5.19
C THR A 232 13.88 -7.47 5.62
N ALA A 233 13.65 -6.86 6.78
CA ALA A 233 14.59 -5.95 7.41
C ALA A 233 14.73 -6.31 8.89
N ARG A 234 15.74 -5.76 9.58
CA ARG A 234 15.96 -6.05 11.01
C ARG A 234 15.73 -4.82 11.87
N ARG A 235 14.94 -4.99 12.94
CA ARG A 235 14.77 -4.00 14.00
C ARG A 235 15.00 -4.66 15.35
N ASN A 236 15.92 -4.12 16.15
CA ASN A 236 16.25 -4.65 17.48
C ASN A 236 16.49 -6.18 17.47
N GLY A 237 17.22 -6.66 16.46
CA GLY A 237 17.54 -8.08 16.27
C GLY A 237 16.43 -8.95 15.64
N ARG A 238 15.19 -8.47 15.59
CA ARG A 238 14.03 -9.18 15.01
C ARG A 238 13.87 -8.89 13.52
N ALA A 239 13.49 -9.91 12.75
CA ALA A 239 13.12 -9.75 11.35
C ALA A 239 11.72 -9.16 11.25
N VAL A 240 11.53 -8.22 10.31
CA VAL A 240 10.27 -7.55 10.02
C VAL A 240 10.00 -7.68 8.53
N SER A 241 8.77 -8.05 8.17
CA SER A 241 8.32 -8.16 6.78
C SER A 241 8.14 -6.78 6.15
N VAL A 242 8.65 -6.60 4.94
CA VAL A 242 8.49 -5.40 4.12
C VAL A 242 8.00 -5.83 2.74
N GLN A 243 6.98 -5.16 2.23
CA GLN A 243 6.41 -5.44 0.92
C GLN A 243 6.47 -4.17 0.06
N LEU A 244 6.96 -4.31 -1.17
CA LEU A 244 6.80 -3.29 -2.20
C LEU A 244 5.73 -3.79 -3.19
N VAL A 245 4.55 -3.21 -3.06
CA VAL A 245 3.36 -3.51 -3.86
C VAL A 245 3.31 -2.58 -5.07
N VAL A 246 3.31 -3.17 -6.25
CA VAL A 246 3.20 -2.46 -7.52
C VAL A 246 1.72 -2.26 -7.83
N GLY A 247 1.31 -1.01 -8.08
CA GLY A 247 -0.04 -0.67 -8.51
C GLY A 247 -0.40 -1.31 -9.86
N ALA A 248 -1.67 -1.30 -10.24
CA ALA A 248 -2.12 -1.85 -11.53
C ALA A 248 -2.49 -0.71 -12.48
N ILE A 249 -2.08 -0.80 -13.76
CA ILE A 249 -2.61 0.07 -14.83
C ILE A 249 -3.84 -0.62 -15.40
N ASP A 250 -4.94 0.13 -15.57
CA ASP A 250 -6.06 -0.31 -16.42
C ASP A 250 -5.65 -0.16 -17.90
N PRO A 251 -5.45 -1.27 -18.63
CA PRO A 251 -5.02 -1.21 -20.03
C PRO A 251 -6.07 -0.58 -20.97
N ARG A 252 -7.30 -0.36 -20.51
CA ARG A 252 -8.39 0.24 -21.31
C ARG A 252 -8.39 1.77 -21.23
N MET A 253 -7.67 2.38 -20.28
CA MET A 253 -7.58 3.82 -20.17
C MET A 253 -6.34 4.35 -20.90
N THR A 254 -6.58 5.21 -21.90
CA THR A 254 -5.57 5.71 -22.86
C THR A 254 -4.72 6.88 -22.35
N SER A 255 -5.03 7.43 -21.17
CA SER A 255 -4.34 8.60 -20.61
C SER A 255 -3.44 8.23 -19.44
N ILE A 256 -2.12 8.27 -19.66
CA ILE A 256 -1.08 8.19 -18.62
C ILE A 256 -1.19 9.41 -17.67
N ALA A 257 -1.85 10.50 -18.11
CA ALA A 257 -2.00 11.74 -17.36
C ALA A 257 -3.08 11.69 -16.26
N ASP A 258 -4.03 10.75 -16.32
CA ASP A 258 -5.00 10.50 -15.22
C ASP A 258 -4.44 9.51 -14.17
N GLY A 259 -3.11 9.47 -14.05
CA GLY A 259 -2.33 8.41 -13.42
C GLY A 259 -2.39 8.28 -11.90
N LEU A 260 -3.18 9.07 -11.15
CA LEU A 260 -3.25 8.90 -9.69
C LEU A 260 -4.36 7.98 -9.22
N SER A 261 -5.56 8.13 -9.78
CA SER A 261 -6.68 7.21 -9.58
C SER A 261 -6.36 5.80 -10.10
N GLN A 262 -5.52 5.71 -11.15
CA GLN A 262 -5.11 4.47 -11.81
C GLN A 262 -3.80 3.84 -11.28
N THR A 263 -3.26 4.25 -10.13
CA THR A 263 -1.99 3.68 -9.63
C THR A 263 -2.13 3.15 -8.20
N VAL A 264 -1.70 3.96 -7.23
CA VAL A 264 -1.62 3.59 -5.82
C VAL A 264 -2.98 3.71 -5.16
N PHE A 265 -3.78 4.73 -5.51
CA PHE A 265 -5.11 4.95 -4.94
C PHE A 265 -6.12 3.85 -5.29
N GLY A 266 -6.08 3.31 -6.51
CA GLY A 266 -6.89 2.14 -6.87
C GLY A 266 -6.60 0.94 -5.95
N SER A 267 -5.32 0.73 -5.59
CA SER A 267 -4.94 -0.34 -4.66
C SER A 267 -5.50 -0.10 -3.25
N ILE A 268 -5.39 1.13 -2.75
CA ILE A 268 -5.89 1.53 -1.43
C ILE A 268 -7.42 1.43 -1.35
N LEU A 269 -8.13 1.82 -2.41
CA LEU A 269 -9.58 1.70 -2.46
C LEU A 269 -10.05 0.24 -2.51
N SER A 270 -9.25 -0.65 -3.10
CA SER A 270 -9.54 -2.09 -3.15
C SER A 270 -9.31 -2.83 -1.82
N PHE A 271 -8.91 -2.12 -0.76
CA PHE A 271 -8.79 -2.74 0.56
C PHE A 271 -10.13 -3.26 1.05
N TYR A 272 -10.06 -4.27 1.90
CA TYR A 272 -11.23 -4.99 2.39
C TYR A 272 -12.08 -4.17 3.39
N GLY A 273 -11.56 -3.05 3.92
CA GLY A 273 -12.33 -2.22 4.85
C GLY A 273 -11.75 -0.82 5.03
N SER A 274 -12.60 0.10 5.49
CA SER A 274 -12.32 1.53 5.43
C SER A 274 -11.22 2.04 6.36
N HIS A 275 -11.02 1.38 7.50
CA HIS A 275 -9.96 1.72 8.47
C HIS A 275 -8.54 1.63 7.91
N VAL A 276 -8.26 0.77 6.93
CA VAL A 276 -6.92 0.69 6.33
C VAL A 276 -6.76 1.61 5.11
N GLN A 277 -7.81 2.32 4.69
CA GLN A 277 -7.77 3.22 3.54
C GLN A 277 -7.12 4.55 3.94
N CYS A 278 -5.80 4.49 4.07
CA CYS A 278 -4.96 5.60 4.47
C CYS A 278 -3.60 5.53 3.78
N ILE A 279 -2.94 6.68 3.65
CA ILE A 279 -1.60 6.80 3.08
C ILE A 279 -0.74 7.70 3.93
N LEU A 280 0.55 7.39 3.90
CA LEU A 280 1.61 8.22 4.44
C LEU A 280 2.69 8.38 3.36
N SER A 281 2.94 9.62 2.96
CA SER A 281 4.04 10.02 2.10
C SER A 281 4.89 11.08 2.81
N LYS A 282 5.92 11.60 2.13
CA LYS A 282 6.73 12.70 2.66
C LYS A 282 5.91 13.98 2.88
N HIS A 283 5.00 14.29 1.95
CA HIS A 283 4.33 15.59 1.86
C HIS A 283 2.90 15.56 2.38
N VAL A 284 2.29 14.38 2.40
CA VAL A 284 0.89 14.21 2.75
C VAL A 284 0.69 12.95 3.60
N ALA A 285 -0.09 13.10 4.66
CA ALA A 285 -0.76 11.98 5.29
C ALA A 285 -2.26 12.13 5.05
N LEU A 286 -2.92 11.12 4.47
CA LEU A 286 -4.37 11.13 4.23
C LEU A 286 -5.00 9.86 4.78
N HIS A 287 -6.13 9.99 5.46
CA HIS A 287 -6.99 8.87 5.83
C HIS A 287 -8.41 9.16 5.31
N LEU A 288 -8.97 8.25 4.51
CA LEU A 288 -10.23 8.47 3.79
C LEU A 288 -11.47 8.41 4.71
N TYR A 289 -11.42 7.55 5.73
CA TYR A 289 -12.50 7.36 6.70
C TYR A 289 -12.00 7.52 8.15
N TYR A 290 -11.28 8.61 8.41
CA TYR A 290 -10.59 8.84 9.67
C TYR A 290 -11.54 8.85 10.87
N ARG A 291 -12.68 9.56 10.78
CA ARG A 291 -13.62 9.66 11.91
C ARG A 291 -14.06 8.28 12.41
N LEU A 292 -14.40 7.38 11.48
CA LEU A 292 -14.74 5.99 11.80
C LEU A 292 -13.54 5.26 12.41
N ALA A 293 -12.37 5.37 11.77
CA ALA A 293 -11.17 4.65 12.21
C ALA A 293 -10.67 5.10 13.60
N SER A 294 -10.77 6.40 13.93
CA SER A 294 -10.42 6.95 15.24
C SER A 294 -11.32 6.41 16.35
N GLU A 295 -12.57 6.09 16.03
CA GLU A 295 -13.52 5.42 16.93
C GLU A 295 -13.42 3.89 16.89
N LYS A 296 -12.34 3.36 16.28
CA LYS A 296 -12.14 1.91 16.04
C LYS A 296 -13.38 1.28 15.38
N SER A 297 -13.96 1.97 14.40
CA SER A 297 -15.05 1.47 13.58
C SER A 297 -14.64 1.46 12.11
N ALA A 298 -15.20 0.56 11.31
CA ALA A 298 -14.83 0.41 9.91
C ALA A 298 -16.01 -0.10 9.08
N PHE A 299 -16.10 0.38 7.84
CA PHE A 299 -16.93 -0.27 6.85
C PHE A 299 -16.22 -1.52 6.31
N ARG A 300 -16.98 -2.61 6.15
CA ARG A 300 -16.53 -3.81 5.46
C ARG A 300 -16.93 -3.69 3.99
N TRP A 301 -15.95 -3.80 3.10
CA TRP A 301 -16.20 -3.76 1.67
C TRP A 301 -16.35 -5.16 1.10
N GLN A 302 -17.18 -5.30 0.09
CA GLN A 302 -17.28 -6.53 -0.67
C GLN A 302 -15.94 -6.77 -1.38
N VAL A 303 -15.45 -8.00 -1.32
CA VAL A 303 -14.20 -8.40 -1.96
C VAL A 303 -14.45 -9.59 -2.88
N PRO A 304 -13.64 -9.77 -3.94
CA PRO A 304 -13.72 -10.95 -4.78
C PRO A 304 -13.57 -12.25 -3.97
N GLU A 305 -14.27 -13.29 -4.41
CA GLU A 305 -14.29 -14.60 -3.75
C GLU A 305 -12.89 -15.15 -3.49
N ALA A 306 -11.99 -15.00 -4.47
CA ALA A 306 -10.59 -15.44 -4.39
C ALA A 306 -9.78 -14.87 -3.21
N ILE A 307 -10.20 -13.74 -2.62
CA ILE A 307 -9.53 -13.12 -1.46
C ILE A 307 -10.42 -13.05 -0.21
N ARG A 308 -11.63 -13.61 -0.26
CA ARG A 308 -12.62 -13.56 0.83
C ARG A 308 -12.05 -14.07 2.16
N GLN A 309 -11.42 -15.26 2.15
CA GLN A 309 -10.84 -15.83 3.38
C GLN A 309 -9.76 -14.92 3.99
N ARG A 310 -8.88 -14.34 3.17
CA ARG A 310 -7.83 -13.42 3.65
C ARG A 310 -8.43 -12.16 4.25
N ALA A 311 -9.50 -11.66 3.65
CA ALA A 311 -10.21 -10.49 4.15
C ALA A 311 -10.93 -10.80 5.47
N GLU A 312 -11.54 -11.97 5.64
CA GLU A 312 -12.11 -12.42 6.91
C GLU A 312 -11.07 -12.57 8.00
N ASP A 313 -9.90 -13.14 7.70
CA ASP A 313 -8.80 -13.25 8.64
C ASP A 313 -8.29 -11.86 9.05
N ALA A 314 -8.26 -10.91 8.11
CA ALA A 314 -7.95 -9.52 8.40
C ALA A 314 -9.02 -8.86 9.29
N VAL A 315 -10.32 -9.10 9.05
CA VAL A 315 -11.41 -8.64 9.93
C VAL A 315 -11.22 -9.18 11.35
N LYS A 316 -11.01 -10.49 11.51
CA LYS A 316 -10.77 -11.12 12.83
C LYS A 316 -9.56 -10.50 13.52
N LYS A 317 -8.47 -10.29 12.78
CA LYS A 317 -7.26 -9.61 13.27
C LYS A 317 -7.56 -8.22 13.82
N TYR A 318 -8.29 -7.38 13.10
CA TYR A 318 -8.60 -6.02 13.58
C TYR A 318 -9.70 -5.97 14.63
N ALA A 319 -10.64 -6.92 14.63
CA ALA A 319 -11.58 -7.09 15.73
C ALA A 319 -10.86 -7.35 17.06
N SER A 320 -9.82 -8.19 17.06
CA SER A 320 -8.97 -8.40 18.25
C SER A 320 -8.20 -7.15 18.68
N ARG A 321 -8.08 -6.14 17.81
CA ARG A 321 -7.46 -4.82 18.07
C ARG A 321 -8.50 -3.75 18.42
N GLY A 322 -9.73 -4.16 18.72
CA GLY A 322 -10.83 -3.29 19.14
C GLY A 322 -11.69 -2.71 18.02
N PHE A 323 -11.45 -3.10 16.75
CA PHE A 323 -12.28 -2.59 15.64
C PHE A 323 -13.64 -3.27 15.56
N ARG A 324 -14.68 -2.48 15.28
CA ARG A 324 -16.02 -2.96 14.91
C ARG A 324 -16.25 -2.76 13.42
N PHE A 325 -16.79 -3.77 12.76
CA PHE A 325 -17.08 -3.72 11.33
C PHE A 325 -18.58 -3.63 11.09
N MET A 326 -18.97 -2.78 10.14
CA MET A 326 -20.36 -2.53 9.77
C MET A 326 -20.50 -2.30 8.26
N THR A 327 -21.73 -2.29 7.77
CA THR A 327 -22.06 -1.89 6.40
C THR A 327 -22.25 -0.39 6.32
N ALA A 328 -21.91 0.26 5.20
CA ALA A 328 -21.90 1.72 5.12
C ALA A 328 -23.29 2.37 5.05
N SER A 329 -24.34 1.60 4.80
CA SER A 329 -25.74 2.02 4.83
C SER A 329 -26.64 0.78 4.93
N ASP A 330 -27.74 0.88 5.68
CA ASP A 330 -28.84 -0.10 5.67
C ASP A 330 -29.84 0.17 4.52
N LYS A 331 -29.75 1.35 3.89
CA LYS A 331 -30.55 1.74 2.72
C LYS A 331 -29.72 1.52 1.47
N GLU A 332 -30.01 0.45 0.74
CA GLU A 332 -29.24 -0.05 -0.41
C GLU A 332 -29.31 0.82 -1.69
N GLU A 333 -29.90 2.02 -1.64
CA GLU A 333 -30.28 2.76 -2.87
C GLU A 333 -29.59 4.13 -3.06
N GLU A 334 -28.82 4.64 -2.10
CA GLU A 334 -28.16 5.96 -2.23
C GLU A 334 -26.63 5.90 -2.11
N TRP A 335 -25.96 6.45 -3.12
CA TRP A 335 -24.51 6.64 -3.12
C TRP A 335 -24.12 7.79 -2.19
N THR A 336 -23.26 7.50 -1.22
CA THR A 336 -22.64 8.52 -0.37
C THR A 336 -21.36 9.02 -1.05
N PHE A 337 -21.33 10.29 -1.43
CA PHE A 337 -20.17 10.94 -2.03
C PHE A 337 -19.24 11.51 -0.97
N ARG A 338 -17.94 11.28 -1.14
CA ARG A 338 -16.86 11.62 -0.21
C ARG A 338 -15.76 12.39 -0.91
N SER A 339 -14.99 13.12 -0.13
CA SER A 339 -13.83 13.89 -0.60
C SER A 339 -12.75 13.97 0.46
N THR A 340 -11.50 14.18 0.05
CA THR A 340 -10.38 14.37 1.00
C THR A 340 -10.52 15.59 1.91
N GLN A 341 -11.47 16.47 1.60
CA GLN A 341 -11.77 17.70 2.33
C GLN A 341 -13.06 17.61 3.15
N ASP A 342 -13.73 16.46 3.16
CA ASP A 342 -14.93 16.28 3.97
C ASP A 342 -14.60 15.97 5.44
N SER A 343 -15.64 15.98 6.29
CA SER A 343 -15.51 15.85 7.74
C SER A 343 -15.15 14.45 8.25
N ASP A 344 -15.27 13.39 7.44
CA ASP A 344 -14.83 12.06 7.89
C ASP A 344 -13.44 11.72 7.37
N SER A 345 -12.93 12.46 6.40
CA SER A 345 -11.56 12.39 5.93
C SER A 345 -10.64 13.18 6.85
N PHE A 346 -9.36 12.82 6.84
CA PHE A 346 -8.35 13.58 7.57
C PHE A 346 -7.08 13.70 6.73
N LEU A 347 -6.71 14.94 6.42
CA LEU A 347 -5.56 15.30 5.59
C LEU A 347 -4.58 16.13 6.42
N VAL A 348 -3.33 15.68 6.50
CA VAL A 348 -2.22 16.44 7.06
C VAL A 348 -1.28 16.85 5.95
N GLU A 349 -1.07 18.15 5.80
CA GLU A 349 -0.06 18.74 4.92
C GLU A 349 1.26 18.83 5.68
N LEU A 350 2.29 18.13 5.19
CA LEU A 350 3.55 17.92 5.92
C LEU A 350 4.68 18.78 5.36
N ASP A 351 4.84 18.79 4.03
CA ASP A 351 5.85 19.60 3.33
C ASP A 351 5.25 20.05 1.99
N ALA A 352 5.14 21.36 1.79
CA ALA A 352 4.42 21.97 0.66
C ALA A 352 5.30 22.23 -0.57
N ARG A 353 6.48 21.62 -0.67
CA ARG A 353 7.34 21.79 -1.84
C ARG A 353 6.64 21.34 -3.12
N GLU A 354 6.61 22.24 -4.08
CA GLU A 354 6.24 21.96 -5.47
C GLU A 354 7.24 20.92 -6.03
N HIS A 355 6.85 20.10 -7.02
CA HIS A 355 7.64 19.05 -7.71
C HIS A 355 7.59 17.61 -7.18
N TYR A 356 6.75 17.27 -6.20
CA TYR A 356 6.59 15.87 -5.73
C TYR A 356 5.25 15.23 -6.14
N LEU A 357 5.22 13.90 -6.15
CA LEU A 357 4.07 13.07 -6.52
C LEU A 357 3.60 12.20 -5.33
N PRO A 358 2.29 12.01 -5.14
CA PRO A 358 1.20 12.82 -5.70
C PRO A 358 1.33 14.30 -5.31
N ALA A 359 1.00 15.21 -6.22
CA ALA A 359 0.94 16.62 -5.89
C ALA A 359 -0.21 16.87 -4.90
N LEU A 360 -0.03 17.80 -3.97
CA LEU A 360 -1.03 18.11 -2.95
C LEU A 360 -2.38 18.52 -3.56
N SER A 361 -2.38 19.27 -4.67
CA SER A 361 -3.59 19.63 -5.42
C SER A 361 -4.36 18.39 -5.88
N GLN A 362 -3.66 17.41 -6.44
CA GLN A 362 -4.28 16.17 -6.90
C GLN A 362 -4.90 15.39 -5.74
N ILE A 363 -4.26 15.37 -4.56
CA ILE A 363 -4.85 14.77 -3.36
C ILE A 363 -6.11 15.51 -2.91
N LYS A 364 -6.05 16.84 -2.86
CA LYS A 364 -7.19 17.69 -2.48
C LYS A 364 -8.39 17.52 -3.42
N ASP A 365 -8.15 17.13 -4.65
CA ASP A 365 -9.17 16.89 -5.68
C ASP A 365 -9.71 15.45 -5.69
N LEU A 366 -9.16 14.53 -4.90
CA LEU A 366 -9.67 13.15 -4.83
C LEU A 366 -11.11 13.11 -4.31
N ARG A 367 -11.96 12.36 -5.02
CA ARG A 367 -13.36 12.11 -4.70
C ARG A 367 -13.66 10.62 -4.88
N TRP A 368 -14.47 10.06 -3.99
CA TRP A 368 -14.93 8.68 -4.08
C TRP A 368 -16.39 8.59 -3.62
N CYS A 369 -17.03 7.48 -3.92
CA CYS A 369 -18.38 7.22 -3.44
C CYS A 369 -18.49 5.77 -2.96
N HIS A 370 -19.43 5.52 -2.06
CA HIS A 370 -19.72 4.19 -1.55
C HIS A 370 -21.23 3.98 -1.37
N MET A 371 -21.66 2.72 -1.46
CA MET A 371 -23.05 2.30 -1.29
C MET A 371 -23.06 0.87 -0.75
N GLY A 372 -23.67 0.66 0.43
CA GLY A 372 -23.62 -0.63 1.12
C GLY A 372 -22.18 -1.09 1.39
N GLU A 373 -21.79 -2.20 0.77
CA GLU A 373 -20.43 -2.76 0.84
C GLU A 373 -19.56 -2.39 -0.38
N MET A 374 -20.03 -1.54 -1.30
CA MET A 374 -19.29 -1.14 -2.49
C MET A 374 -18.63 0.22 -2.31
N ILE A 375 -17.44 0.39 -2.91
CA ILE A 375 -16.70 1.65 -2.97
C ILE A 375 -16.02 1.80 -4.33
N GLN A 376 -15.99 3.03 -4.86
CA GLN A 376 -15.29 3.34 -6.10
C GLN A 376 -14.83 4.80 -6.15
N MET A 377 -13.85 5.08 -7.02
CA MET A 377 -13.51 6.47 -7.36
C MET A 377 -14.70 7.15 -8.04
N SER A 378 -14.97 8.41 -7.68
CA SER A 378 -15.97 9.21 -8.35
C SER A 378 -15.32 9.92 -9.53
N SER A 379 -15.94 9.83 -10.71
CA SER A 379 -15.54 10.56 -11.92
C SER A 379 -16.19 11.94 -12.03
N GLN A 380 -17.04 12.35 -11.06
CA GLN A 380 -17.76 13.62 -11.16
C GLN A 380 -16.81 14.83 -11.14
N PRO A 381 -16.82 15.68 -12.17
CA PRO A 381 -16.16 16.97 -12.13
C PRO A 381 -16.97 17.97 -11.30
N ARG A 382 -16.27 18.99 -10.77
CA ARG A 382 -16.76 20.10 -9.94
C ARG A 382 -18.25 20.46 -10.09
N THR A 383 -19.00 20.41 -9.00
CA THR A 383 -20.17 21.29 -8.77
C THR A 383 -19.77 22.44 -7.84
N VAL A 384 -18.79 23.25 -8.23
CA VAL A 384 -18.58 24.58 -7.62
C VAL A 384 -18.26 25.57 -8.73
N ASP A 385 -19.33 26.22 -9.19
CA ASP A 385 -19.42 27.54 -9.79
C ASP A 385 -18.31 27.95 -10.79
N SER A 386 -18.35 27.33 -11.97
CA SER A 386 -17.53 27.65 -13.14
C SER A 386 -17.67 29.10 -13.65
N ARG A 387 -18.57 29.92 -13.08
CA ARG A 387 -18.68 31.35 -13.41
C ARG A 387 -17.58 32.21 -12.78
N HIS A 388 -17.03 31.81 -11.64
CA HIS A 388 -16.02 32.61 -10.93
C HIS A 388 -14.59 32.44 -11.50
N GLU A 389 -14.25 31.28 -12.08
CA GLU A 389 -12.94 31.07 -12.73
C GLU A 389 -12.89 31.65 -14.15
N LEU A 390 -14.00 31.69 -14.89
CA LEU A 390 -14.04 32.31 -16.23
C LEU A 390 -13.75 33.82 -16.18
N LEU A 391 -14.09 34.48 -15.08
CA LEU A 391 -13.77 35.89 -14.84
C LEU A 391 -12.28 36.13 -14.56
N ARG A 392 -11.55 35.12 -14.04
CA ARG A 392 -10.09 35.20 -13.85
C ARG A 392 -9.30 35.13 -15.15
N PHE A 393 -9.87 34.54 -16.20
CA PHE A 393 -9.26 34.43 -17.52
C PHE A 393 -9.76 35.47 -18.53
N GLY A 394 -10.51 36.49 -18.09
CA GLY A 394 -10.90 37.62 -18.94
C GLY A 394 -11.84 37.25 -20.09
N ILE A 395 -12.54 36.11 -20.01
CA ILE A 395 -13.52 35.74 -21.03
C ILE A 395 -14.85 36.40 -20.66
N LEU A 396 -15.10 37.58 -21.23
CA LEU A 396 -16.42 38.19 -21.23
C LEU A 396 -17.32 37.42 -22.20
N SER A 397 -18.35 36.77 -21.67
CA SER A 397 -19.45 36.25 -22.49
C SER A 397 -20.13 37.42 -23.19
N ARG A 398 -20.28 37.34 -24.51
CA ARG A 398 -21.41 37.98 -25.18
C ARG A 398 -22.65 37.12 -25.04
#